data_AF-A0A094DCY3-F1
#
_entry.id   AF-A0A094DCY3-F1
#
_cell.length_a   1.000
_cell.length_b   1.000
_cell.length_c   1.000
_cell.angle_alpha   90.00
_cell.angle_beta   90.00
_cell.angle_gamma   90.00
#
_symmetry.space_group_name_H-M   'P 1'
#
loop_
_entity.id
_entity.type
_entity.pdbx_description
1 polymer ?
#
loop_
_entity_poly.entity_id
_entity_poly.type
_entity_poly.pdbx_seq_one_letter_code
_entity_poly.pdbx_strand_id
1 'polypeptide(L)'
;METQALVEDFRVNAERRLTFKGSALVRFEYLRWDEYKRLNEEKRTPDPKHIERIVRIFQGAGCHRLESRNHIPATIDQHQLDAALEGAQSNTRLSGLNNPLEDAQQNEKSNTGISSTNNANSDHYPELSIPGGVQCLRGLHRIEAGKVYLHTTDKWWVIDLYLSEISDDLKIKLSEEYDDAERPSQGKIYRKIREYYFLSRQANNRISPTTCVRLETRWWTLFNASKERKLRSLFRDRPRNRMLAAGFDALSGIPGLFDAGMRVTTLNKVMATKADEASKALPLAFLAYYFIRKYSITAGISYLFGLIS
;
A
#
# COMPACT_ATOMS: atom_id res chain seq x y z
N MET A 1 -15.56 -5.12 -22.55
CA MET A 1 -14.73 -4.60 -21.43
C MET A 1 -14.45 -5.68 -20.38
N GLU A 2 -15.44 -6.52 -19.99
CA GLU A 2 -15.21 -7.63 -19.03
C GLU A 2 -14.10 -8.60 -19.46
N THR A 3 -14.02 -8.93 -20.75
CA THR A 3 -13.01 -9.86 -21.29
C THR A 3 -11.57 -9.39 -21.12
N GLN A 4 -11.29 -8.09 -21.30
CA GLN A 4 -9.93 -7.56 -21.18
C GLN A 4 -9.50 -7.38 -19.72
N ALA A 5 -10.42 -7.01 -18.83
CA ALA A 5 -10.16 -6.94 -17.39
C ALA A 5 -9.83 -8.32 -16.81
N LEU A 6 -10.58 -9.36 -17.22
CA LEU A 6 -10.33 -10.73 -16.80
C LEU A 6 -8.97 -11.24 -17.31
N VAL A 7 -8.64 -11.03 -18.58
CA VAL A 7 -7.35 -11.45 -19.16
C VAL A 7 -6.17 -10.82 -18.41
N GLU A 8 -6.24 -9.53 -18.10
CA GLU A 8 -5.18 -8.86 -17.34
C GLU A 8 -5.12 -9.31 -15.88
N ASP A 9 -6.26 -9.61 -15.25
CA ASP A 9 -6.26 -10.20 -13.91
C ASP A 9 -5.68 -11.61 -13.90
N PHE A 10 -5.93 -12.41 -14.94
CA PHE A 10 -5.24 -13.69 -15.15
C PHE A 10 -3.74 -13.49 -15.33
N ARG A 11 -3.30 -12.52 -16.14
CA ARG A 11 -1.87 -12.21 -16.34
C ARG A 11 -1.19 -11.84 -15.02
N VAL A 12 -1.74 -10.87 -14.28
CA VAL A 12 -1.16 -10.42 -13.01
C VAL A 12 -1.21 -11.52 -11.94
N ASN A 13 -2.25 -12.36 -11.92
CA ASN A 13 -2.32 -13.48 -11.00
C ASN A 13 -1.36 -14.61 -11.38
N ALA A 14 -1.13 -14.86 -12.67
CA ALA A 14 -0.13 -15.82 -13.14
C ALA A 14 1.28 -15.34 -12.76
N GLU A 15 1.58 -14.06 -13.01
CA GLU A 15 2.84 -13.44 -12.57
C GLU A 15 3.03 -13.55 -11.05
N ARG A 16 2.00 -13.23 -10.25
CA ARG A 16 2.02 -13.39 -8.80
C ARG A 16 2.39 -14.82 -8.38
N ARG A 17 1.83 -15.83 -9.04
CA ARG A 17 2.10 -17.25 -8.74
C ARG A 17 3.53 -17.66 -9.09
N LEU A 18 4.08 -17.14 -10.19
CA LEU A 18 5.44 -17.47 -10.63
C LEU A 18 6.52 -16.81 -9.79
N THR A 19 6.22 -15.61 -9.29
CA THR A 19 7.20 -14.75 -8.60
C THR A 19 7.13 -14.87 -7.08
N PHE A 20 6.02 -15.39 -6.53
CA PHE A 20 5.90 -15.69 -5.11
C PHE A 20 6.83 -16.84 -4.72
N LYS A 21 7.68 -16.62 -3.72
CA LYS A 21 8.67 -17.59 -3.23
C LYS A 21 8.34 -18.17 -1.85
N GLY A 22 7.22 -17.76 -1.27
CA GLY A 22 6.77 -18.22 0.05
C GLY A 22 6.74 -17.09 1.08
N SER A 23 6.47 -17.47 2.32
CA SER A 23 6.35 -16.54 3.44
C SER A 23 7.39 -16.90 4.52
N ALA A 24 7.98 -15.90 5.15
CA ALA A 24 9.04 -16.07 6.14
C ALA A 24 8.92 -15.08 7.30
N LEU A 25 9.47 -15.44 8.47
CA LEU A 25 9.66 -14.49 9.57
C LEU A 25 10.88 -13.64 9.27
N VAL A 26 10.69 -12.33 9.23
CA VAL A 26 11.77 -11.38 9.00
C VAL A 26 11.79 -10.35 10.12
N ARG A 27 12.97 -10.12 10.69
CA ARG A 27 13.19 -9.12 11.74
C ARG A 27 13.00 -7.72 11.17
N PHE A 28 12.47 -6.80 12.00
CA PHE A 28 12.17 -5.43 11.57
C PHE A 28 13.38 -4.67 11.01
N GLU A 29 14.59 -5.03 11.45
CA GLU A 29 15.85 -4.43 11.02
C GLU A 29 16.19 -4.71 9.54
N TYR A 30 15.63 -5.76 8.94
CA TYR A 30 15.83 -6.09 7.53
C TYR A 30 14.74 -5.49 6.63
N LEU A 31 13.68 -4.90 7.20
CA LEU A 31 12.62 -4.30 6.40
C LEU A 31 13.06 -2.93 5.85
N ARG A 32 12.87 -2.74 4.55
CA ARG A 32 13.14 -1.50 3.82
C ARG A 32 11.85 -0.98 3.20
N TRP A 33 11.77 0.33 3.03
CA TRP A 33 10.53 1.02 2.67
C TRP A 33 10.69 1.96 1.48
N ASP A 34 11.81 1.89 0.77
CA ASP A 34 12.14 2.85 -0.28
C ASP A 34 11.16 2.70 -1.44
N GLU A 35 10.86 1.46 -1.82
CA GLU A 35 9.87 1.17 -2.86
C GLU A 35 8.45 1.57 -2.43
N TYR A 36 8.05 1.28 -1.19
CA TYR A 36 6.76 1.73 -0.64
C TYR A 36 6.61 3.26 -0.71
N LYS A 37 7.64 3.99 -0.26
CA LYS A 37 7.68 5.46 -0.22
C LYS A 37 7.72 6.08 -1.62
N ARG A 38 8.29 5.37 -2.60
CA ARG A 38 8.27 5.75 -4.01
C ARG A 38 6.87 5.60 -4.61
N LEU A 39 6.19 4.50 -4.34
CA LEU A 39 4.83 4.23 -4.82
C LEU A 39 3.75 5.03 -4.07
N ASN A 40 4.04 5.45 -2.83
CA ASN A 40 3.13 6.18 -1.97
C ASN A 40 3.80 7.45 -1.42
N GLU A 41 4.01 8.46 -2.27
CA GLU A 41 4.69 9.71 -1.87
C GLU A 41 4.07 10.35 -0.61
N GLU A 42 2.75 10.23 -0.46
CA GLU A 42 1.95 10.75 0.65
C GLU A 42 2.20 10.05 1.98
N LYS A 43 2.68 8.79 1.94
CA LYS A 43 2.95 7.96 3.11
C LYS A 43 4.46 7.86 3.40
N ARG A 44 5.26 8.79 2.88
CA ARG A 44 6.69 8.90 3.20
C ARG A 44 6.94 9.00 4.69
N THR A 45 6.08 9.74 5.37
CA THR A 45 6.04 9.84 6.82
C THR A 45 4.85 9.05 7.36
N PRO A 46 5.07 8.13 8.31
CA PRO A 46 3.98 7.46 9.00
C PRO A 46 3.10 8.48 9.75
N ASP A 47 1.78 8.38 9.59
CA ASP A 47 0.81 9.22 10.30
C ASP A 47 0.70 8.73 11.76
N PRO A 48 1.08 9.56 12.75
CA PRO A 48 1.04 9.18 14.16
C PRO A 48 -0.37 8.78 14.63
N LYS A 49 -1.43 9.44 14.13
CA LYS A 49 -2.81 9.12 14.53
C LYS A 49 -3.23 7.74 14.05
N HIS A 50 -2.81 7.38 12.84
CA HIS A 50 -3.06 6.06 12.29
C HIS A 50 -2.23 4.99 13.02
N ILE A 51 -0.98 5.27 13.39
CA ILE A 51 -0.17 4.37 14.23
C ILE A 51 -0.84 4.13 15.59
N GLU A 52 -1.24 5.20 16.30
CA GLU A 52 -1.93 5.09 17.60
C GLU A 52 -3.19 4.23 17.49
N ARG A 53 -3.96 4.41 16.42
CA ARG A 53 -5.14 3.58 16.15
C ARG A 53 -4.77 2.11 16.00
N ILE A 54 -3.72 1.78 15.25
CA ILE A 54 -3.27 0.39 15.09
C ILE A 54 -2.78 -0.18 16.44
N VAL A 55 -2.06 0.60 17.24
CA VAL A 55 -1.63 0.17 18.59
C VAL A 55 -2.84 -0.18 19.46
N ARG A 56 -3.92 0.62 19.42
CA ARG A 56 -5.17 0.29 20.12
C ARG A 56 -5.82 -1.00 19.60
N ILE A 57 -5.76 -1.25 18.29
CA ILE A 57 -6.24 -2.52 17.71
C ILE A 57 -5.41 -3.68 18.24
N PHE A 58 -4.08 -3.55 18.29
CA PHE A 58 -3.19 -4.57 18.84
C PHE A 58 -3.48 -4.88 20.31
N GLN A 59 -3.75 -3.85 21.11
CA GLN A 59 -4.12 -4.00 22.52
C GLN A 59 -5.49 -4.69 22.72
N GLY A 60 -6.47 -4.39 21.86
CA GLY A 60 -7.84 -4.90 22.02
C GLY A 60 -8.12 -6.24 21.36
N ALA A 61 -7.57 -6.46 20.17
CA ALA A 61 -7.81 -7.66 19.36
C ALA A 61 -6.57 -8.55 19.20
N GLY A 62 -5.37 -8.02 19.46
CA GLY A 62 -4.12 -8.68 19.13
C GLY A 62 -3.59 -8.27 17.75
N CYS A 63 -2.30 -8.51 17.53
CA CYS A 63 -1.61 -8.14 16.28
C CYS A 63 -1.70 -9.20 15.17
N HIS A 64 -2.13 -10.44 15.49
CA HIS A 64 -2.44 -11.50 14.51
C HIS A 64 -1.40 -11.67 13.38
N ARG A 65 -0.10 -11.64 13.73
CA ARG A 65 1.02 -11.59 12.77
C ARG A 65 1.12 -12.78 11.83
N LEU A 66 0.64 -13.93 12.28
CA LEU A 66 0.65 -15.21 11.56
C LEU A 66 -0.54 -15.37 10.60
N GLU A 67 -1.53 -14.47 10.66
CA GLU A 67 -2.66 -14.55 9.74
C GLU A 67 -2.27 -13.97 8.39
N SER A 68 -2.56 -14.71 7.32
CA SER A 68 -2.23 -14.35 5.93
C SER A 68 -2.70 -12.95 5.53
N ARG A 69 -3.85 -12.49 6.05
CA ARG A 69 -4.36 -11.13 5.82
C ARG A 69 -3.45 -10.02 6.36
N ASN A 70 -2.63 -10.35 7.36
CA ASN A 70 -1.72 -9.43 8.02
C ASN A 70 -0.28 -9.55 7.54
N HIS A 71 0.02 -10.48 6.62
CA HIS A 71 1.33 -10.58 6.00
C HIS A 71 1.68 -9.32 5.23
N ILE A 72 2.97 -9.06 5.12
CA ILE A 72 3.48 -7.91 4.37
C ILE A 72 4.15 -8.43 3.10
N PRO A 73 3.64 -8.10 1.90
CA PRO A 73 4.36 -8.38 0.67
C PRO A 73 5.62 -7.52 0.57
N ALA A 74 6.72 -8.15 0.18
CA ALA A 74 8.00 -7.50 -0.08
C ALA A 74 8.69 -8.09 -1.30
N THR A 75 9.53 -7.29 -1.94
CA THR A 75 10.41 -7.70 -3.03
C THR A 75 11.82 -8.00 -2.52
N ILE A 76 12.45 -9.02 -3.10
CA ILE A 76 13.81 -9.46 -2.78
C ILE A 76 14.53 -9.91 -4.06
N ASP A 77 15.83 -9.65 -4.15
CA ASP A 77 16.66 -10.17 -5.24
C ASP A 77 16.92 -11.67 -5.08
N GLN A 78 16.96 -12.43 -6.19
CA GLN A 78 17.17 -13.88 -6.16
C GLN A 78 18.45 -14.27 -5.39
N HIS A 79 19.57 -13.59 -5.66
CA HIS A 79 20.84 -13.84 -4.98
C HIS A 79 20.75 -13.59 -3.46
N GLN A 80 19.98 -12.59 -3.02
CA GLN A 80 19.80 -12.32 -1.60
C GLN A 80 18.93 -13.39 -0.93
N LEU A 81 17.90 -13.87 -1.64
CA LEU A 81 17.05 -14.96 -1.17
C LEU A 81 17.85 -16.25 -1.01
N ASP A 82 18.67 -16.60 -2.02
CA ASP A 82 19.49 -17.81 -1.99
C ASP A 82 20.50 -17.78 -0.83
N ALA A 83 21.20 -16.65 -0.65
CA ALA A 83 22.12 -16.47 0.49
C ALA A 83 21.41 -16.57 1.85
N ALA A 84 20.19 -16.04 1.97
CA ALA A 84 19.40 -16.13 3.20
C ALA A 84 18.96 -17.58 3.50
N LEU A 85 18.59 -18.34 2.45
CA LEU A 85 18.22 -19.74 2.58
C LEU A 85 19.41 -20.62 2.97
N GLU A 86 20.60 -20.40 2.38
CA GLU A 86 21.84 -21.09 2.76
C GLU A 86 22.23 -20.81 4.21
N GLY A 87 22.10 -19.55 4.65
CA GLY A 87 22.33 -19.16 6.05
C GLY A 87 21.36 -19.85 7.02
N ALA A 88 20.08 -19.90 6.69
CA ALA A 88 19.06 -20.55 7.51
C ALA A 88 19.29 -22.07 7.62
N GLN A 89 19.67 -22.73 6.53
CA GLN A 89 20.03 -24.15 6.52
C GLN A 89 21.26 -24.43 7.38
N SER A 90 22.27 -23.56 7.33
CA SER A 90 23.50 -23.68 8.11
C SER A 90 23.22 -23.54 9.62
N ASN A 91 22.39 -22.58 10.01
CA ASN A 91 21.96 -22.39 11.41
C ASN A 91 21.13 -23.57 11.94
N THR A 92 20.30 -24.18 11.07
CA THR A 92 19.52 -25.38 11.42
C THR A 92 20.45 -26.58 11.63
N ARG A 93 21.45 -26.76 10.75
CA ARG A 93 22.47 -27.82 10.89
C ARG A 93 23.33 -27.65 12.14
N LEU A 94 23.74 -26.42 12.47
CA LEU A 94 24.48 -26.10 13.70
C LEU A 94 23.65 -26.32 14.96
N SER A 95 22.34 -26.04 14.93
CA SER A 95 21.43 -26.33 16.04
C SER A 95 21.26 -27.84 16.27
N GLY A 96 21.32 -28.65 15.21
CA GLY A 96 21.33 -30.11 15.30
C GLY A 96 22.62 -30.72 15.87
N LEU A 97 23.73 -29.99 15.84
CA LEU A 97 25.01 -30.41 16.43
C LEU A 97 25.12 -30.10 17.93
N ASN A 98 24.25 -29.24 18.48
CA ASN A 98 24.26 -28.86 19.89
C ASN A 98 23.37 -29.73 20.79
N ASN A 99 22.80 -30.83 20.27
CA ASN A 99 22.16 -31.86 21.07
C ASN A 99 23.17 -33.00 21.32
N PRO A 100 23.71 -33.18 22.54
CA PRO A 100 24.49 -34.35 22.84
C PRO A 100 23.55 -35.57 22.90
N LEU A 101 23.81 -36.53 22.01
CA LEU A 101 23.75 -37.97 22.24
C LEU A 101 22.74 -38.47 23.31
N GLU A 102 21.63 -39.05 22.87
CA GLU A 102 21.18 -40.34 23.41
C GLU A 102 20.78 -41.26 22.24
N ASP A 103 21.74 -42.13 21.96
CA ASP A 103 21.66 -43.50 21.47
C ASP A 103 21.05 -43.85 20.10
N ALA A 104 21.98 -44.27 19.24
CA ALA A 104 21.75 -45.06 18.05
C ALA A 104 21.25 -46.47 18.38
N GLN A 105 20.29 -46.96 17.59
CA GLN A 105 20.31 -48.34 17.12
C GLN A 105 19.54 -48.49 15.79
N GLN A 106 20.33 -48.60 14.72
CA GLN A 106 20.18 -49.49 13.56
C GLN A 106 18.88 -49.45 12.72
N ASN A 107 18.99 -48.98 11.47
CA ASN A 107 19.04 -49.90 10.32
C ASN A 107 19.41 -49.16 9.01
N GLU A 108 20.49 -49.59 8.36
CA GLU A 108 20.79 -49.27 6.97
C GLU A 108 20.08 -50.26 6.05
N LYS A 109 19.38 -49.77 5.02
CA LYS A 109 19.40 -50.35 3.65
C LYS A 109 18.55 -49.55 2.66
N SER A 110 19.26 -49.01 1.67
CA SER A 110 18.92 -49.03 0.24
C SER A 110 17.94 -47.99 -0.34
N ASN A 111 18.57 -47.02 -1.03
CA ASN A 111 18.31 -46.57 -2.40
C ASN A 111 17.01 -45.87 -2.84
N THR A 112 17.28 -44.74 -3.53
CA THR A 112 16.56 -44.16 -4.68
C THR A 112 15.13 -43.69 -4.47
N GLY A 113 15.00 -42.38 -4.34
CA GLY A 113 13.75 -41.66 -4.50
C GLY A 113 13.84 -40.35 -3.73
N ILE A 114 13.82 -39.24 -4.46
CA ILE A 114 13.54 -37.90 -3.92
C ILE A 114 12.17 -38.02 -3.25
N SER A 115 12.17 -38.39 -1.98
CA SER A 115 10.99 -38.47 -1.15
C SER A 115 10.87 -37.12 -0.48
N SER A 116 9.88 -36.37 -0.94
CA SER A 116 9.22 -35.31 -0.21
C SER A 116 9.23 -35.62 1.28
N THR A 117 10.13 -34.99 2.02
CA THR A 117 10.09 -35.01 3.48
C THR A 117 8.94 -34.11 3.88
N ASN A 118 7.76 -34.71 3.93
CA ASN A 118 6.63 -34.25 4.72
C ASN A 118 7.09 -34.11 6.16
N ASN A 119 7.56 -32.91 6.53
CA ASN A 119 7.49 -32.42 7.89
C ASN A 119 6.53 -31.22 7.88
N ALA A 120 5.25 -31.56 7.74
CA ALA A 120 4.15 -30.64 7.96
C ALA A 120 4.01 -30.38 9.48
N ASN A 121 4.96 -29.63 10.04
CA ASN A 121 4.65 -28.77 11.17
C ASN A 121 4.14 -27.46 10.57
N SER A 122 2.83 -27.42 10.33
CA SER A 122 2.09 -26.33 9.69
C SER A 122 2.03 -25.01 10.48
N ASP A 123 2.85 -24.83 11.51
CA ASP A 123 2.71 -23.74 12.49
C ASP A 123 3.93 -22.80 12.58
N HIS A 124 4.99 -23.01 11.80
CA HIS A 124 6.17 -22.14 11.89
C HIS A 124 6.72 -21.72 10.53
N TYR A 125 6.62 -20.42 10.23
CA TYR A 125 7.32 -19.79 9.12
C TYR A 125 8.84 -19.83 9.39
N PRO A 126 9.69 -20.09 8.39
CA PRO A 126 11.14 -20.06 8.58
C PRO A 126 11.60 -18.64 8.91
N GLU A 127 12.49 -18.49 9.91
CA GLU A 127 13.15 -17.21 10.18
C GLU A 127 14.29 -17.00 9.20
N LEU A 128 14.22 -15.90 8.43
CA LEU A 128 15.23 -15.53 7.45
C LEU A 128 15.96 -14.26 7.90
N SER A 129 17.27 -14.40 8.07
CA SER A 129 18.17 -13.25 8.20
C SER A 129 18.55 -12.77 6.80
N ILE A 130 18.19 -11.53 6.48
CA ILE A 130 18.40 -10.95 5.15
C ILE A 130 19.18 -9.65 5.33
N PRO A 131 20.51 -9.69 5.48
CA PRO A 131 21.31 -8.50 5.77
C PRO A 131 21.18 -7.41 4.70
N GLY A 132 20.97 -7.80 3.44
CA GLY A 132 20.68 -6.88 2.32
C GLY A 132 19.32 -6.19 2.41
N GLY A 133 18.44 -6.67 3.28
CA GLY A 133 17.09 -6.21 3.49
C GLY A 133 16.09 -6.65 2.42
N VAL A 134 14.81 -6.43 2.69
CA VAL A 134 13.70 -6.67 1.75
C VAL A 134 12.90 -5.40 1.57
N GLN A 135 12.46 -5.13 0.33
CA GLN A 135 11.71 -3.92 0.01
C GLN A 135 10.22 -4.17 0.21
N CYS A 136 9.68 -3.73 1.34
CA CYS A 136 8.28 -3.88 1.66
C CYS A 136 7.40 -3.01 0.75
N LEU A 137 6.30 -3.57 0.28
CA LEU A 137 5.33 -2.90 -0.60
C LEU A 137 4.12 -2.34 0.15
N ARG A 138 3.94 -2.70 1.42
CA ARG A 138 2.90 -2.18 2.34
C ARG A 138 3.23 -2.50 3.79
N GLY A 139 2.38 -2.03 4.72
CA GLY A 139 2.47 -2.41 6.14
C GLY A 139 3.34 -1.48 7.00
N LEU A 140 3.80 -0.33 6.48
CA LEU A 140 4.67 0.61 7.21
C LEU A 140 4.09 0.97 8.57
N HIS A 141 2.86 1.48 8.63
CA HIS A 141 2.24 1.87 9.90
C HIS A 141 2.02 0.69 10.85
N ARG A 142 1.83 -0.52 10.32
CA ARG A 142 1.65 -1.74 11.12
C ARG A 142 2.97 -2.14 11.79
N ILE A 143 4.09 -2.02 11.07
CA ILE A 143 5.43 -2.23 11.63
C ILE A 143 5.80 -1.14 12.62
N GLU A 144 5.47 0.13 12.35
CA GLU A 144 5.69 1.22 13.31
C GLU A 144 4.87 1.02 14.59
N ALA A 145 3.59 0.63 14.48
CA ALA A 145 2.81 0.24 15.65
C ALA A 145 3.40 -0.99 16.36
N GLY A 146 3.90 -1.97 15.60
CA GLY A 146 4.55 -3.16 16.13
C GLY A 146 5.82 -2.83 16.92
N LYS A 147 6.60 -1.82 16.49
CA LYS A 147 7.79 -1.37 17.23
C LYS A 147 7.47 -0.81 18.61
N VAL A 148 6.29 -0.21 18.76
CA VAL A 148 5.78 0.34 20.02
C VAL A 148 5.15 -0.75 20.89
N TYR A 149 4.40 -1.67 20.29
CA TYR A 149 3.62 -2.67 21.02
C TYR A 149 4.41 -3.93 21.41
N LEU A 150 5.34 -4.39 20.56
CA LEU A 150 6.04 -5.67 20.72
C LEU A 150 7.31 -5.52 21.56
N HIS A 151 7.60 -6.55 22.36
CA HIS A 151 8.89 -6.69 23.05
C HIS A 151 10.05 -6.80 22.05
N THR A 152 11.26 -6.47 22.49
CA THR A 152 12.47 -6.46 21.65
C THR A 152 12.78 -7.80 20.98
N THR A 153 12.48 -8.90 21.66
CA THR A 153 12.62 -10.28 21.16
C THR A 153 11.59 -10.62 20.08
N ASP A 154 10.44 -9.94 20.09
CA ASP A 154 9.32 -10.19 19.19
C ASP A 154 9.29 -9.24 17.99
N LYS A 155 10.36 -8.52 17.69
CA LYS A 155 10.40 -7.55 16.56
C LYS A 155 10.58 -8.23 15.20
N TRP A 156 9.64 -9.11 14.86
CA TRP A 156 9.54 -9.84 13.61
C TRP A 156 8.12 -9.77 13.03
N TRP A 157 8.02 -9.92 11.72
CA TRP A 157 6.75 -10.01 10.98
C TRP A 157 6.80 -11.11 9.92
N VAL A 158 5.64 -11.67 9.54
CA VAL A 158 5.55 -12.60 8.40
C VAL A 158 5.53 -11.80 7.09
N ILE A 159 6.52 -12.04 6.25
CA ILE A 159 6.71 -11.37 4.97
C ILE A 159 6.43 -12.35 3.84
N ASP A 160 5.58 -11.95 2.91
CA ASP A 160 5.35 -12.66 1.65
C ASP A 160 6.40 -12.20 0.63
N LEU A 161 7.28 -13.11 0.23
CA LEU A 161 8.45 -12.80 -0.60
C LEU A 161 8.14 -12.96 -2.08
N TYR A 162 8.42 -11.90 -2.84
CA TYR A 162 8.35 -11.85 -4.30
C TYR A 162 9.72 -11.51 -4.87
N LEU A 163 10.07 -12.04 -6.04
CA LEU A 163 11.29 -11.63 -6.73
C LEU A 163 11.21 -10.15 -7.17
N SER A 164 12.33 -9.44 -7.13
CA SER A 164 12.43 -8.01 -7.44
C SER A 164 12.03 -7.63 -8.89
N GLU A 165 12.07 -8.62 -9.80
CA GLU A 165 11.73 -8.50 -11.23
C GLU A 165 10.22 -8.41 -11.52
N ILE A 166 9.36 -8.39 -10.49
CA ILE A 166 7.92 -8.19 -10.69
C ILE A 166 7.61 -6.85 -11.37
N SER A 167 6.59 -6.86 -12.22
CA SER A 167 6.11 -5.68 -12.93
C SER A 167 5.61 -4.60 -11.97
N ASP A 168 5.71 -3.32 -12.39
CA ASP A 168 5.14 -2.20 -11.63
C ASP A 168 3.62 -2.37 -11.43
N ASP A 169 2.92 -3.04 -12.35
CA ASP A 169 1.50 -3.41 -12.23
C ASP A 169 1.24 -4.32 -11.01
N LEU A 170 2.05 -5.38 -10.86
CA LEU A 170 1.94 -6.30 -9.72
C LEU A 170 2.35 -5.61 -8.41
N LYS A 171 3.41 -4.78 -8.42
CA LYS A 171 3.83 -3.97 -7.27
C LYS A 171 2.70 -3.07 -6.77
N ILE A 172 2.02 -2.37 -7.68
CA ILE A 172 0.87 -1.53 -7.34
C ILE A 172 -0.25 -2.37 -6.78
N LYS A 173 -0.60 -3.49 -7.43
CA LYS A 173 -1.65 -4.40 -6.96
C LYS A 173 -1.39 -4.84 -5.52
N LEU A 174 -0.17 -5.29 -5.21
CA LEU A 174 0.24 -5.71 -3.86
C LEU A 174 0.26 -4.55 -2.85
N SER A 175 0.65 -3.35 -3.28
CA SER A 175 0.70 -2.16 -2.41
C SER A 175 -0.69 -1.58 -2.10
N GLU A 176 -1.63 -1.70 -3.04
CA GLU A 176 -3.01 -1.20 -2.93
C GLU A 176 -4.02 -2.29 -2.53
N GLU A 177 -3.60 -3.54 -2.35
CA GLU A 177 -4.46 -4.58 -1.78
C GLU A 177 -4.85 -4.13 -0.36
N TYR A 178 -6.15 -3.87 -0.14
CA TYR A 178 -6.64 -3.17 1.05
C TYR A 178 -6.42 -4.04 2.29
N ASP A 179 -5.84 -3.46 3.35
CA ASP A 179 -6.15 -3.92 4.71
C ASP A 179 -7.60 -3.51 4.98
N ASP A 180 -8.47 -4.46 5.28
CA ASP A 180 -9.89 -4.24 5.57
C ASP A 180 -10.15 -3.26 6.74
N ALA A 181 -9.10 -2.86 7.47
CA ALA A 181 -9.16 -2.09 8.70
C ALA A 181 -9.50 -0.60 8.52
N GLU A 182 -9.28 0.03 7.35
CA GLU A 182 -9.64 1.44 7.16
C GLU A 182 -10.07 1.80 5.73
N ARG A 183 -11.36 2.13 5.58
CA ARG A 183 -11.88 2.67 4.32
C ARG A 183 -11.24 4.04 4.04
N PRO A 184 -10.70 4.29 2.84
CA PRO A 184 -10.02 5.54 2.52
C PRO A 184 -11.00 6.72 2.57
N SER A 185 -10.47 7.91 2.87
CA SER A 185 -11.28 9.14 2.86
C SER A 185 -11.76 9.46 1.44
N GLN A 186 -12.88 10.20 1.32
CA GLN A 186 -13.44 10.52 0.00
C GLN A 186 -12.51 11.43 -0.82
N GLY A 187 -11.69 12.27 -0.16
CA GLY A 187 -10.64 13.05 -0.78
C GLY A 187 -9.53 12.19 -1.36
N LYS A 188 -9.09 11.17 -0.62
CA LYS A 188 -8.10 10.21 -1.10
C LYS A 188 -8.59 9.43 -2.32
N ILE A 189 -9.85 8.95 -2.27
CA ILE A 189 -10.46 8.28 -3.41
C ILE A 189 -10.48 9.20 -4.64
N TYR A 190 -10.86 10.47 -4.47
CA TYR A 190 -10.82 11.46 -5.55
C TYR A 190 -9.41 11.61 -6.13
N ARG A 191 -8.40 11.83 -5.29
CA ARG A 191 -7.03 12.06 -5.73
C ARG A 191 -6.48 10.88 -6.52
N LYS A 192 -6.70 9.65 -6.05
CA LYS A 192 -6.30 8.43 -6.76
C LYS A 192 -7.01 8.27 -8.11
N ILE A 193 -8.31 8.56 -8.18
CA ILE A 193 -9.04 8.59 -9.48
C ILE A 193 -8.37 9.57 -10.45
N ARG A 194 -8.04 10.80 -9.98
CA ARG A 194 -7.42 11.82 -10.85
C ARG A 194 -5.98 11.46 -11.22
N GLU A 195 -5.21 10.92 -10.28
CA GLU A 195 -3.84 10.44 -10.50
C GLU A 195 -3.81 9.43 -11.64
N TYR A 196 -4.62 8.36 -11.57
CA TYR A 196 -4.67 7.36 -12.64
C TYR A 196 -5.24 7.90 -13.96
N TYR A 197 -6.22 8.80 -13.90
CA TYR A 197 -6.75 9.48 -15.08
C TYR A 197 -5.66 10.25 -15.84
N PHE A 198 -4.76 10.96 -15.14
CA PHE A 198 -3.66 11.69 -15.77
C PHE A 198 -2.51 10.77 -16.17
N LEU A 199 -2.15 9.80 -15.33
CA LEU A 199 -1.09 8.81 -15.60
C LEU A 199 -1.34 8.00 -16.87
N SER A 200 -2.59 7.65 -17.17
CA SER A 200 -2.97 6.95 -18.42
C SER A 200 -2.68 7.76 -19.70
N ARG A 201 -2.46 9.07 -19.59
CA ARG A 201 -2.26 9.99 -20.72
C ARG A 201 -0.80 10.45 -20.87
N GLN A 202 0.08 10.02 -19.97
CA GLN A 202 1.50 10.35 -20.04
C GLN A 202 2.23 9.36 -20.94
N ALA A 203 3.07 9.85 -21.86
CA ALA A 203 3.77 9.02 -22.84
C ALA A 203 4.86 8.12 -22.24
N ASN A 204 5.43 8.48 -21.07
CA ASN A 204 6.57 7.80 -20.45
C ASN A 204 6.24 7.19 -19.08
N ASN A 205 4.98 6.77 -18.88
CA ASN A 205 4.61 6.14 -17.62
C ASN A 205 5.07 4.68 -17.57
N ARG A 206 5.55 4.25 -16.39
CA ARG A 206 5.93 2.84 -16.15
C ARG A 206 4.72 1.90 -16.08
N ILE A 207 3.56 2.47 -15.74
CA ILE A 207 2.30 1.74 -15.62
C ILE A 207 1.58 1.81 -16.96
N SER A 208 1.13 0.66 -17.47
CA SER A 208 0.38 0.59 -18.72
C SER A 208 -0.90 1.46 -18.64
N PRO A 209 -1.29 2.18 -19.73
CA PRO A 209 -2.54 2.94 -19.77
C PRO A 209 -3.77 2.08 -19.41
N THR A 210 -3.79 0.82 -19.82
CA THR A 210 -4.86 -0.14 -19.50
C THR A 210 -4.93 -0.41 -17.99
N THR A 211 -3.77 -0.56 -17.34
CA THR A 211 -3.68 -0.75 -15.88
C THR A 211 -4.14 0.51 -15.14
N CYS A 212 -3.77 1.70 -15.62
CA CYS A 212 -4.25 2.97 -15.05
C CYS A 212 -5.79 3.07 -15.10
N VAL A 213 -6.42 2.75 -16.23
CA VAL A 213 -7.90 2.75 -16.35
C VAL A 213 -8.55 1.75 -15.39
N ARG A 214 -7.92 0.59 -15.19
CA ARG A 214 -8.41 -0.46 -14.28
C ARG A 214 -8.32 -0.04 -12.82
N LEU A 215 -7.19 0.56 -12.43
CA LEU A 215 -7.00 1.15 -11.11
C LEU A 215 -8.00 2.29 -10.87
N GLU A 216 -8.14 3.21 -11.84
CA GLU A 216 -9.17 4.27 -11.78
C GLU A 216 -10.56 3.67 -11.51
N THR A 217 -10.94 2.65 -12.29
CA THR A 217 -12.24 1.96 -12.15
C THR A 217 -12.39 1.33 -10.78
N ARG A 218 -11.35 0.68 -10.25
CA ARG A 218 -11.35 0.12 -8.89
C ARG A 218 -11.53 1.21 -7.83
N TRP A 219 -10.90 2.36 -7.99
CA TRP A 219 -11.09 3.48 -7.06
C TRP A 219 -12.50 4.08 -7.17
N TRP A 220 -13.12 4.07 -8.35
CA TRP A 220 -14.53 4.44 -8.51
C TRP A 220 -15.50 3.54 -7.74
N THR A 221 -15.26 2.22 -7.67
CA THR A 221 -16.15 1.27 -6.97
C THR A 221 -16.20 1.48 -5.44
N LEU A 222 -15.23 2.20 -4.87
CA LEU A 222 -15.24 2.56 -3.45
C LEU A 222 -16.31 3.61 -3.12
N PHE A 223 -16.89 4.27 -4.11
CA PHE A 223 -18.08 5.09 -3.95
C PHE A 223 -19.36 4.26 -4.06
N ASN A 224 -20.38 4.65 -3.31
CA ASN A 224 -21.74 4.21 -3.62
C ASN A 224 -22.30 5.00 -4.82
N ALA A 225 -23.33 4.47 -5.48
CA ALA A 225 -23.92 5.05 -6.68
C ALA A 225 -24.30 6.54 -6.55
N SER A 226 -24.72 6.98 -5.35
CA SER A 226 -25.03 8.39 -5.09
C SER A 226 -23.79 9.29 -5.14
N LYS A 227 -22.69 8.88 -4.48
CA LYS A 227 -21.44 9.63 -4.44
C LYS A 227 -20.75 9.61 -5.80
N GLU A 228 -20.73 8.46 -6.47
CA GLU A 228 -20.21 8.34 -7.82
C GLU A 228 -20.90 9.32 -8.77
N ARG A 229 -22.24 9.33 -8.80
CA ARG A 229 -23.02 10.24 -9.65
C ARG A 229 -22.70 11.71 -9.37
N LYS A 230 -22.54 12.08 -8.09
CA LYS A 230 -22.16 13.45 -7.69
C LYS A 230 -20.77 13.81 -8.19
N LEU A 231 -19.79 12.92 -8.02
CA LEU A 231 -18.44 13.18 -8.50
C LEU A 231 -18.40 13.23 -10.04
N ARG A 232 -19.07 12.31 -10.73
CA ARG A 232 -19.23 12.38 -12.20
C ARG A 232 -19.89 13.67 -12.66
N SER A 233 -20.79 14.27 -11.87
CA SER A 233 -21.41 15.54 -12.21
C SER A 233 -20.41 16.71 -12.25
N LEU A 234 -19.33 16.67 -11.46
CA LEU A 234 -18.23 17.63 -11.52
C LEU A 234 -17.50 17.57 -12.86
N PHE A 235 -17.41 16.39 -13.47
CA PHE A 235 -16.69 16.16 -14.73
C PHE A 235 -17.59 16.28 -15.98
N ARG A 236 -18.86 16.66 -15.82
CA ARG A 236 -19.73 16.93 -16.98
C ARG A 236 -19.19 18.12 -17.78
N ASP A 237 -19.33 18.05 -19.10
CA ASP A 237 -18.87 19.10 -20.00
C ASP A 237 -19.74 20.36 -19.90
N ARG A 238 -19.43 21.18 -18.90
CA ARG A 238 -19.93 22.54 -18.72
C ARG A 238 -18.73 23.43 -18.42
N PRO A 239 -18.66 24.66 -18.97
CA PRO A 239 -17.50 25.54 -18.79
C PRO A 239 -17.12 25.73 -17.31
N ARG A 240 -18.12 25.96 -16.46
CA ARG A 240 -17.93 26.11 -15.01
C ARG A 240 -17.41 24.84 -14.33
N ASN A 241 -17.91 23.68 -14.75
CA ASN A 241 -17.49 22.38 -14.21
C ASN A 241 -16.04 22.08 -14.58
N ARG A 242 -15.64 22.37 -15.82
CA ARG A 242 -14.25 22.26 -16.27
C ARG A 242 -13.33 23.14 -15.44
N MET A 243 -13.73 24.39 -15.16
CA MET A 243 -12.95 25.31 -14.33
C MET A 243 -12.82 24.81 -12.88
N LEU A 244 -13.90 24.30 -12.29
CA LEU A 244 -13.86 23.73 -10.94
C LEU A 244 -12.99 22.48 -10.90
N ALA A 245 -13.18 21.53 -11.83
CA ALA A 245 -12.39 20.31 -11.93
C ALA A 245 -10.89 20.63 -12.08
N ALA A 246 -10.53 21.59 -12.95
CA ALA A 246 -9.16 22.04 -13.09
C ALA A 246 -8.58 22.64 -11.79
N GLY A 247 -9.38 23.40 -11.04
CA GLY A 247 -8.98 23.93 -9.73
C GLY A 247 -8.76 22.83 -8.69
N PHE A 248 -9.65 21.83 -8.63
CA PHE A 248 -9.46 20.66 -7.76
C PHE A 248 -8.25 19.83 -8.17
N ASP A 249 -8.01 19.66 -9.46
CA ASP A 249 -6.86 18.91 -10.00
C ASP A 249 -5.54 19.64 -9.68
N ALA A 250 -5.49 20.96 -9.81
CA ALA A 250 -4.32 21.75 -9.41
C ALA A 250 -4.00 21.64 -7.91
N LEU A 251 -5.03 21.49 -7.07
CA LEU A 251 -4.85 21.30 -5.62
C LEU A 251 -4.55 19.85 -5.22
N SER A 252 -4.74 18.89 -6.13
CA SER A 252 -4.58 17.45 -5.83
C SER A 252 -3.15 17.07 -5.41
N GLY A 253 -2.16 17.91 -5.71
CA GLY A 253 -0.78 17.78 -5.24
C GLY A 253 -0.58 18.05 -3.75
N ILE A 254 -1.60 18.51 -3.03
CA ILE A 254 -1.54 18.77 -1.58
C ILE A 254 -2.46 17.76 -0.86
N PRO A 255 -1.93 16.60 -0.41
CA PRO A 255 -2.72 15.54 0.22
C PRO A 255 -3.55 16.04 1.40
N GLY A 256 -2.96 16.88 2.25
CA GLY A 256 -3.59 17.39 3.47
C GLY A 256 -4.90 18.14 3.25
N LEU A 257 -5.13 18.73 2.06
CA LEU A 257 -6.36 19.45 1.76
C LEU A 257 -7.54 18.50 1.50
N PHE A 258 -7.26 17.32 0.95
CA PHE A 258 -8.26 16.36 0.53
C PHE A 258 -8.43 15.26 1.56
N ASP A 259 -7.32 14.67 1.99
CA ASP A 259 -7.28 13.46 2.79
C ASP A 259 -7.82 13.69 4.20
N ALA A 260 -7.67 14.91 4.72
CA ALA A 260 -8.08 15.32 6.07
C ALA A 260 -9.59 15.60 6.23
N GLY A 261 -10.39 15.61 5.16
CA GLY A 261 -11.83 15.89 5.33
C GLY A 261 -12.69 16.19 4.11
N MET A 262 -12.14 16.14 2.88
CA MET A 262 -12.97 16.37 1.69
C MET A 262 -14.10 15.34 1.64
N ARG A 263 -15.32 15.83 1.46
CA ARG A 263 -16.50 14.99 1.16
C ARG A 263 -16.97 15.28 -0.26
N VAL A 264 -17.21 14.23 -1.04
CA VAL A 264 -17.85 14.34 -2.37
C VAL A 264 -19.25 14.94 -2.24
N THR A 265 -19.93 14.74 -1.10
CA THR A 265 -21.25 15.35 -0.85
C THR A 265 -21.21 16.87 -0.72
N THR A 266 -20.06 17.47 -0.37
CA THR A 266 -19.90 18.92 -0.33
C THR A 266 -19.65 19.56 -1.69
N LEU A 267 -19.31 18.77 -2.73
CA LEU A 267 -19.16 19.28 -4.11
C LEU A 267 -20.45 19.94 -4.60
N ASN A 268 -21.62 19.38 -4.26
CA ASN A 268 -22.90 19.96 -4.64
C ASN A 268 -23.08 21.39 -4.09
N LYS A 269 -22.55 21.66 -2.89
CA LYS A 269 -22.61 23.01 -2.30
C LYS A 269 -21.70 23.98 -3.05
N VAL A 270 -20.50 23.54 -3.42
CA VAL A 270 -19.53 24.32 -4.21
C VAL A 270 -20.04 24.58 -5.64
N MET A 271 -20.70 23.59 -6.25
CA MET A 271 -21.34 23.73 -7.56
C MET A 271 -22.59 24.63 -7.51
N ALA A 272 -23.30 24.66 -6.38
CA ALA A 272 -24.52 25.46 -6.20
C ALA A 272 -24.24 26.92 -5.80
N THR A 273 -23.15 27.21 -5.09
CA THR A 273 -22.77 28.59 -4.75
C THR A 273 -22.53 29.38 -6.03
N LYS A 274 -23.38 30.35 -6.37
CA LYS A 274 -23.14 31.24 -7.51
C LYS A 274 -21.84 32.01 -7.23
N ALA A 275 -20.81 31.74 -8.03
CA ALA A 275 -19.65 32.61 -8.07
C ALA A 275 -20.09 33.83 -8.90
N ASP A 276 -20.82 34.75 -8.26
CA ASP A 276 -21.21 36.01 -8.89
C ASP A 276 -19.94 36.88 -9.02
N GLU A 277 -19.51 37.03 -10.27
CA GLU A 277 -18.68 38.07 -10.89
C GLU A 277 -17.33 38.53 -10.30
N ALA A 278 -16.88 38.07 -9.13
CA ALA A 278 -15.63 38.58 -8.54
C ALA A 278 -14.35 37.72 -8.76
N SER A 279 -14.37 36.61 -9.51
CA SER A 279 -13.19 35.72 -9.62
C SER A 279 -12.75 35.43 -11.06
N LYS A 280 -12.38 36.47 -11.81
CA LYS A 280 -11.34 36.29 -12.84
C LYS A 280 -9.97 35.99 -12.21
N ALA A 281 -9.82 36.23 -10.90
CA ALA A 281 -8.67 35.81 -10.10
C ALA A 281 -8.96 34.46 -9.40
N LEU A 282 -8.32 33.41 -9.90
CA LEU A 282 -7.95 32.14 -9.25
C LEU A 282 -9.07 31.38 -8.50
N PRO A 283 -9.74 30.42 -9.18
CA PRO A 283 -10.55 29.36 -8.56
C PRO A 283 -9.84 28.66 -7.39
N LEU A 284 -8.50 28.64 -7.42
CA LEU A 284 -7.61 28.17 -6.37
C LEU A 284 -7.81 28.91 -5.04
N ALA A 285 -7.86 30.24 -5.04
CA ALA A 285 -8.01 31.04 -3.83
C ALA A 285 -9.40 30.86 -3.21
N PHE A 286 -10.45 30.79 -4.04
CA PHE A 286 -11.82 30.56 -3.57
C PHE A 286 -12.01 29.14 -3.00
N LEU A 287 -11.48 28.12 -3.68
CA LEU A 287 -11.54 26.73 -3.20
C LEU A 287 -10.70 26.58 -1.93
N ALA A 288 -9.46 27.08 -1.91
CA ALA A 288 -8.61 27.08 -0.71
C ALA A 288 -9.30 27.81 0.45
N TYR A 289 -9.83 29.02 0.23
CA TYR A 289 -10.57 29.77 1.23
C TYR A 289 -11.80 29.01 1.76
N TYR A 290 -12.60 28.40 0.87
CA TYR A 290 -13.76 27.61 1.26
C TYR A 290 -13.38 26.38 2.10
N PHE A 291 -12.30 25.68 1.72
CA PHE A 291 -11.80 24.53 2.47
C PHE A 291 -11.22 24.94 3.83
N ILE A 292 -10.42 26.02 3.89
CA ILE A 292 -9.84 26.56 5.13
C ILE A 292 -10.95 27.01 6.09
N ARG A 293 -11.90 27.83 5.60
CA ARG A 293 -12.97 28.43 6.41
C ARG A 293 -13.97 27.38 6.93
N LYS A 294 -14.24 26.33 6.16
CA LYS A 294 -15.28 25.35 6.50
C LYS A 294 -14.77 24.15 7.29
N TYR A 295 -13.51 23.77 7.13
CA TYR A 295 -12.95 22.57 7.77
C TYR A 295 -11.99 22.87 8.92
N SER A 296 -11.82 24.14 9.33
CA SER A 296 -10.89 24.54 10.40
C SER A 296 -9.53 23.84 10.26
N ILE A 297 -8.87 24.05 9.12
CA ILE A 297 -7.46 23.66 8.98
C ILE A 297 -6.66 24.69 9.80
N THR A 298 -6.65 24.55 11.12
CA THR A 298 -6.00 25.49 12.06
C THR A 298 -4.50 25.30 12.20
N ALA A 299 -3.84 24.50 11.36
CA ALA A 299 -2.39 24.37 11.41
C ALA A 299 -1.80 24.36 10.00
N GLY A 300 -1.12 25.45 9.62
CA GLY A 300 -0.03 25.40 8.64
C GLY A 300 -0.13 26.27 7.38
N ILE A 301 -1.20 27.03 7.14
CA ILE A 301 -1.33 27.80 5.88
C ILE A 301 -0.82 29.25 5.98
N SER A 302 -0.43 29.72 7.17
CA SER A 302 0.17 31.06 7.33
C SER A 302 1.44 31.28 6.48
N TYR A 303 2.10 30.22 6.01
CA TYR A 303 3.28 30.32 5.15
C TYR A 303 2.98 30.46 3.64
N LEU A 304 1.78 30.10 3.16
CA LEU A 304 1.46 30.14 1.72
C LEU A 304 0.99 31.52 1.23
N PHE A 305 0.53 32.40 2.13
CA PHE A 305 0.10 33.75 1.78
C PHE A 305 1.25 34.78 1.74
N GLY A 306 2.47 34.41 2.14
CA GLY A 306 3.64 35.32 2.18
C GLY A 306 4.47 35.41 0.89
N LEU A 307 4.14 34.64 -0.16
CA LEU A 307 4.94 34.54 -1.39
C LEU A 307 4.23 35.12 -2.64
N ILE A 308 3.09 35.79 -2.46
CA ILE A 308 2.39 36.51 -3.54
C ILE A 308 2.13 37.95 -3.09
N SER A 309 3.22 38.68 -2.79
CA SER A 309 3.23 40.14 -2.72
C SER A 309 4.32 40.67 -3.62
#